data_AF-B4ND57-F1
#
_entry.id   AF-B4ND57-F1
#
_cell.length_a   1.000
_cell.length_b   1.000
_cell.length_c   1.000
_cell.angle_alpha   90.00
_cell.angle_beta   90.00
_cell.angle_gamma   90.00
#
_symmetry.space_group_name_H-M   'P 1'
#
loop_
_entity.id
_entity.type
_entity.pdbx_description
1 polymer ?
#
loop_
_entity_poly.entity_id
_entity_poly.type
_entity_poly.pdbx_seq_one_letter_code
_entity_poly.pdbx_strand_id
1 'polypeptide(L)'
;MAESAKASTSAVDINLEGLSITEGIRDAPVCIIVLGMAGSGKTTFTRSLIEHSSQGGFNPYVVNLDPACREVPYAAHIDIRDTVNYKEVMKQYQLGPNGGIVTALNMFTTKMAKFAELVRRAGERGHKWCIIDTPGQIEVFTWSASGNIITEGLATMFPTIIVYVMDVVRSACPTTFMSNMLYACSILYKTRLPFLVALNKIDLKDCSFVQEWMTDFEAYQDALEQEQSFVNNLTRTMSLTLDTFYENLTTCGVSAKTGVGFAQLIKHLLNLVVEYDKDYRPVYEKMRTERLAEQQQPPASNTDEAGSVIQLGLDLKDPTPNQNDNSVFLMAPGLVPQNVEQNDTEDMEDDGKTDLEEQNFQTFVHNRMSSQQNKRDKLIQEQQQSKTT
;
A
#
# COMPACT_ATOMS: atom_id res chain seq x y z
N MET A 1 13.01 -51.25 -29.10
CA MET A 1 12.39 -51.66 -27.83
C MET A 1 12.94 -50.75 -26.76
N ALA A 2 12.23 -49.65 -26.48
CA ALA A 2 12.63 -48.63 -25.52
C ALA A 2 11.45 -48.44 -24.57
N GLU A 3 11.61 -48.89 -23.33
CA GLU A 3 10.65 -48.70 -22.26
C GLU A 3 10.92 -47.32 -21.64
N SER A 4 10.01 -46.38 -21.90
CA SER A 4 9.98 -45.05 -21.31
C SER A 4 9.36 -45.16 -19.92
N ALA A 5 10.19 -45.05 -18.88
CA ALA A 5 9.75 -44.91 -17.51
C ALA A 5 9.13 -43.51 -17.31
N LYS A 6 7.81 -43.50 -17.08
CA LYS A 6 7.01 -42.32 -16.71
C LYS A 6 7.54 -41.72 -15.40
N ALA A 7 8.15 -40.54 -15.48
CA ALA A 7 8.25 -39.64 -14.33
C ALA A 7 6.93 -38.85 -14.24
N SER A 8 6.10 -39.22 -13.28
CA SER A 8 4.89 -38.48 -12.90
C SER A 8 5.29 -37.20 -12.16
N THR A 9 5.27 -36.06 -12.85
CA THR A 9 5.35 -34.74 -12.22
C THR A 9 4.00 -34.46 -11.55
N SER A 10 3.90 -34.78 -10.27
CA SER A 10 2.78 -34.43 -9.40
C SER A 10 2.58 -32.91 -9.40
N ALA A 11 1.34 -32.48 -9.62
CA ALA A 11 0.89 -31.14 -9.33
C ALA A 11 1.30 -30.78 -7.89
N VAL A 12 2.02 -29.67 -7.72
CA VAL A 12 2.38 -29.17 -6.39
C VAL A 12 1.11 -28.58 -5.80
N ASP A 13 0.46 -29.37 -4.96
CA ASP A 13 -0.63 -28.92 -4.09
C ASP A 13 -0.19 -27.66 -3.35
N ILE A 14 -0.94 -26.57 -3.55
CA ILE A 14 -0.74 -25.33 -2.82
C ILE A 14 -1.25 -25.61 -1.41
N ASN A 15 -0.35 -25.94 -0.51
CA ASN A 15 -0.67 -26.11 0.89
C ASN A 15 -0.94 -24.72 1.51
N LEU A 16 -2.20 -24.27 1.47
CA LEU A 16 -2.66 -23.00 2.05
C LEU A 16 -2.51 -22.95 3.58
N GLU A 17 -2.26 -24.08 4.24
CA GLU A 17 -2.03 -24.15 5.70
C GLU A 17 -0.67 -23.57 6.13
N GLY A 18 0.24 -23.30 5.18
CA GLY A 18 1.52 -22.64 5.45
C GLY A 18 1.42 -21.12 5.63
N LEU A 19 0.26 -20.50 5.38
CA LEU A 19 0.02 -19.06 5.54
C LEU A 19 -0.31 -18.67 6.98
N SER A 20 0.35 -19.33 7.93
CA SER A 20 0.40 -18.83 9.28
C SER A 20 1.22 -17.55 9.32
N ILE A 21 0.69 -16.56 10.01
CA ILE A 21 1.40 -15.39 10.54
C ILE A 21 2.36 -15.86 11.67
N THR A 22 3.08 -16.99 11.51
CA THR A 22 3.98 -17.61 12.51
C THR A 22 5.46 -17.51 12.16
N GLU A 23 5.83 -17.30 10.90
CA GLU A 23 7.23 -17.10 10.53
C GLU A 23 7.63 -15.63 10.72
N GLY A 24 8.72 -15.37 11.45
CA GLY A 24 9.26 -14.04 11.80
C GLY A 24 9.49 -13.10 10.60
N ILE A 25 9.96 -11.88 10.87
CA ILE A 25 10.40 -10.96 9.80
C ILE A 25 11.56 -11.64 9.06
N ARG A 26 11.40 -11.85 7.74
CA ARG A 26 12.42 -12.48 6.88
C ARG A 26 13.40 -11.44 6.36
N ASP A 27 14.68 -11.78 6.23
CA ASP A 27 15.71 -10.82 5.80
C ASP A 27 15.59 -10.37 4.32
N ALA A 28 14.77 -11.07 3.50
CA ALA A 28 14.53 -10.71 2.10
C ALA A 28 13.13 -11.17 1.60
N PRO A 29 12.53 -10.45 0.64
CA PRO A 29 13.03 -9.21 0.00
C PRO A 29 12.72 -7.95 0.83
N VAL A 30 13.54 -6.89 0.69
CA VAL A 30 13.25 -5.56 1.25
C VAL A 30 12.15 -4.88 0.43
N CYS A 31 11.03 -4.57 1.06
CA CYS A 31 9.90 -3.89 0.46
C CYS A 31 10.11 -2.36 0.45
N ILE A 32 10.06 -1.75 -0.72
CA ILE A 32 10.20 -0.31 -0.92
C ILE A 32 8.85 0.21 -1.42
N ILE A 33 8.13 0.94 -0.55
CA ILE A 33 6.84 1.55 -0.89
C ILE A 33 7.09 2.96 -1.38
N VAL A 34 6.80 3.21 -2.66
CA VAL A 34 6.96 4.54 -3.27
C VAL A 34 5.69 5.34 -3.07
N LEU A 35 5.77 6.39 -2.24
CA LEU A 35 4.70 7.33 -1.95
C LEU A 35 5.04 8.72 -2.52
N GLY A 36 4.05 9.60 -2.59
CA GLY A 36 4.24 10.97 -3.08
C GLY A 36 2.97 11.54 -3.68
N MET A 37 2.90 12.87 -3.81
CA MET A 37 1.73 13.54 -4.40
C MET A 37 1.54 13.20 -5.89
N ALA A 38 0.34 13.44 -6.42
CA ALA A 38 0.09 13.32 -7.85
C ALA A 38 0.99 14.28 -8.64
N GLY A 39 1.66 13.74 -9.66
CA GLY A 39 2.60 14.50 -10.49
C GLY A 39 4.00 14.67 -9.90
N SER A 40 4.31 14.12 -8.72
CA SER A 40 5.69 14.12 -8.20
C SER A 40 6.63 13.21 -8.99
N GLY A 41 6.07 12.27 -9.77
CA GLY A 41 6.82 11.39 -10.66
C GLY A 41 7.05 9.99 -10.11
N LYS A 42 6.21 9.49 -9.19
CA LYS A 42 6.28 8.13 -8.60
C LYS A 42 6.56 7.04 -9.62
N THR A 43 5.70 6.88 -10.64
CA THR A 43 5.84 5.82 -11.66
C THR A 43 7.12 5.96 -12.48
N THR A 44 7.54 7.18 -12.82
CA THR A 44 8.82 7.43 -13.50
C THR A 44 10.01 7.13 -12.59
N PHE A 45 9.91 7.48 -11.32
CA PHE A 45 10.92 7.17 -10.31
C PHE A 45 11.06 5.66 -10.11
N THR A 46 9.94 4.93 -10.01
CA THR A 46 9.90 3.47 -9.92
C THR A 46 10.60 2.82 -11.12
N ARG A 47 10.30 3.30 -12.35
CA ARG A 47 10.99 2.85 -13.56
C ARG A 47 12.51 2.99 -13.44
N SER A 48 12.99 4.19 -13.11
CA SER A 48 14.43 4.48 -13.05
C SER A 48 15.10 3.75 -11.89
N LEU A 49 14.39 3.55 -10.76
CA LEU A 49 14.87 2.73 -9.66
C LEU A 49 15.08 1.29 -10.11
N ILE A 50 14.15 0.71 -10.89
CA ILE A 50 14.29 -0.65 -11.43
C ILE A 50 15.52 -0.76 -12.34
N GLU A 51 15.68 0.18 -13.27
CA GLU A 51 16.78 0.20 -14.23
C GLU A 51 18.15 0.31 -13.52
N HIS A 52 18.29 1.23 -12.56
CA HIS A 52 19.54 1.42 -11.81
C HIS A 52 19.82 0.30 -10.80
N SER A 53 18.79 -0.28 -10.18
CA SER A 53 18.94 -1.44 -9.28
C SER A 53 19.46 -2.66 -10.05
N SER A 54 18.92 -2.88 -11.25
CA SER A 54 19.32 -3.99 -12.14
C SER A 54 20.78 -3.86 -12.58
N GLN A 55 21.24 -2.63 -12.87
CA GLN A 55 22.65 -2.35 -13.18
C GLN A 55 23.57 -2.61 -11.97
N GLY A 56 23.07 -2.36 -10.75
CA GLY A 56 23.78 -2.65 -9.49
C GLY A 56 23.75 -4.12 -9.06
N GLY A 57 23.20 -5.02 -9.87
CA GLY A 57 23.09 -6.46 -9.56
C GLY A 57 21.97 -6.82 -8.59
N PHE A 58 21.05 -5.90 -8.30
CA PHE A 58 19.82 -6.18 -7.58
C PHE A 58 18.72 -6.49 -8.60
N ASN A 59 18.06 -7.65 -8.49
CA ASN A 59 16.92 -7.99 -9.33
C ASN A 59 15.62 -7.66 -8.58
N PRO A 60 15.00 -6.47 -8.78
CA PRO A 60 13.82 -6.08 -8.03
C PRO A 60 12.59 -6.87 -8.49
N TYR A 61 11.81 -7.35 -7.53
CA TYR A 61 10.44 -7.76 -7.74
C TYR A 61 9.57 -6.50 -7.81
N VAL A 62 8.71 -6.37 -8.81
CA VAL A 62 8.02 -5.10 -9.11
C VAL A 62 6.52 -5.29 -8.99
N VAL A 63 5.87 -4.43 -8.22
CA VAL A 63 4.44 -4.46 -7.94
C VAL A 63 3.82 -3.12 -8.28
N ASN A 64 2.79 -3.11 -9.12
CA ASN A 64 1.96 -1.94 -9.38
C ASN A 64 0.65 -2.04 -8.59
N LEU A 65 0.40 -1.07 -7.71
CA LEU A 65 -0.86 -0.90 -6.97
C LEU A 65 -1.70 0.29 -7.46
N ASP A 66 -1.33 0.96 -8.56
CA ASP A 66 -2.16 2.00 -9.17
C ASP A 66 -3.15 1.41 -10.21
N PRO A 67 -4.46 1.33 -9.90
CA PRO A 67 -5.46 0.82 -10.84
C PRO A 67 -5.86 1.85 -11.91
N ALA A 68 -5.59 3.15 -11.69
CA ALA A 68 -5.97 4.23 -12.59
C ALA A 68 -4.90 4.54 -13.64
N CYS A 69 -3.69 3.97 -13.50
CA CYS A 69 -2.61 4.14 -14.45
C CYS A 69 -2.93 3.46 -15.80
N ARG A 70 -2.86 4.20 -16.91
CA ARG A 70 -3.18 3.69 -18.25
C ARG A 70 -2.09 2.76 -18.79
N GLU A 71 -0.84 3.20 -18.71
CA GLU A 71 0.32 2.46 -19.20
C GLU A 71 1.40 2.49 -18.14
N VAL A 72 1.89 1.31 -17.77
CA VAL A 72 2.98 1.18 -16.82
C VAL A 72 4.27 1.06 -17.64
N PRO A 73 5.23 1.99 -17.50
CA PRO A 73 6.40 2.09 -18.38
C PRO A 73 7.52 1.10 -18.00
N TYR A 74 7.19 0.03 -17.28
CA TYR A 74 8.07 -1.03 -16.79
C TYR A 74 7.32 -2.36 -16.69
N ALA A 75 8.03 -3.48 -16.68
CA ALA A 75 7.43 -4.80 -16.52
C ALA A 75 7.14 -5.09 -15.04
N ALA A 76 5.86 -5.02 -14.65
CA ALA A 76 5.41 -5.39 -13.31
C ALA A 76 5.26 -6.92 -13.21
N HIS A 77 5.70 -7.50 -12.09
CA HIS A 77 5.48 -8.92 -11.78
C HIS A 77 4.07 -9.15 -11.23
N ILE A 78 3.56 -8.17 -10.49
CA ILE A 78 2.18 -8.12 -10.00
C ILE A 78 1.59 -6.77 -10.39
N ASP A 79 0.46 -6.79 -11.09
CA ASP A 79 -0.30 -5.60 -11.45
C ASP A 79 -1.72 -5.71 -10.91
N ILE A 80 -2.15 -4.73 -10.12
CA ILE A 80 -3.52 -4.66 -9.59
C ILE A 80 -4.57 -4.65 -10.71
N ARG A 81 -4.21 -4.13 -11.90
CA ARG A 81 -5.09 -4.02 -13.07
C ARG A 81 -5.46 -5.38 -13.67
N ASP A 82 -4.65 -6.41 -13.46
CA ASP A 82 -4.95 -7.78 -13.88
C ASP A 82 -6.00 -8.45 -12.99
N THR A 83 -6.11 -7.97 -11.75
CA THR A 83 -7.02 -8.53 -10.75
C THR A 83 -8.34 -7.78 -10.69
N VAL A 84 -8.30 -6.46 -10.88
CA VAL A 84 -9.46 -5.58 -10.75
C VAL A 84 -9.54 -4.64 -11.95
N ASN A 85 -10.62 -4.74 -12.71
CA ASN A 85 -10.88 -3.81 -13.80
C ASN A 85 -11.45 -2.50 -13.24
N TYR A 86 -10.59 -1.49 -13.10
CA TYR A 86 -10.92 -0.17 -12.57
C TYR A 86 -12.16 0.46 -13.24
N LYS A 87 -12.32 0.33 -14.56
CA LYS A 87 -13.44 0.93 -15.28
C LYS A 87 -14.77 0.22 -14.99
N GLU A 88 -14.73 -1.10 -14.83
CA GLU A 88 -15.91 -1.89 -14.49
C GLU A 88 -16.34 -1.63 -13.05
N VAL A 89 -15.40 -1.55 -12.12
CA VAL A 89 -15.68 -1.20 -10.71
C VAL A 89 -16.37 0.16 -10.62
N MET A 90 -15.86 1.17 -11.34
CA MET A 90 -16.52 2.49 -11.37
C MET A 90 -17.94 2.42 -11.91
N LYS A 91 -18.19 1.61 -12.95
CA LYS A 91 -19.51 1.49 -13.59
C LYS A 91 -20.50 0.70 -12.73
N GLN A 92 -20.09 -0.43 -12.17
CA GLN A 92 -20.93 -1.32 -11.37
C GLN A 92 -21.36 -0.63 -10.07
N TYR A 93 -20.40 -0.06 -9.34
CA TYR A 93 -20.66 0.59 -8.05
C TYR A 93 -21.01 2.08 -8.17
N GLN A 94 -21.11 2.61 -9.40
CA GLN A 94 -21.41 4.03 -9.68
C GLN A 94 -20.50 5.01 -8.91
N LEU A 95 -19.20 4.68 -8.86
CA LEU A 95 -18.21 5.42 -8.09
C LEU A 95 -17.48 6.45 -8.94
N GLY A 96 -17.14 7.58 -8.31
CA GLY A 96 -16.15 8.51 -8.86
C GLY A 96 -14.73 7.92 -8.88
N PRO A 97 -13.76 8.61 -9.52
CA PRO A 97 -12.40 8.09 -9.70
C PRO A 97 -11.71 7.65 -8.40
N ASN A 98 -11.76 8.49 -7.36
CA ASN A 98 -11.13 8.18 -6.06
C ASN A 98 -11.81 6.99 -5.37
N GLY A 99 -13.15 6.89 -5.44
CA GLY A 99 -13.91 5.77 -4.89
C GLY A 99 -13.61 4.45 -5.61
N GLY A 100 -13.42 4.51 -6.93
CA GLY A 100 -12.98 3.37 -7.73
C GLY A 100 -11.59 2.86 -7.31
N ILE A 101 -10.64 3.77 -7.03
CA ILE A 101 -9.29 3.39 -6.56
C ILE A 101 -9.37 2.73 -5.18
N VAL A 102 -10.10 3.31 -4.22
CA VAL A 102 -10.28 2.73 -2.87
C VAL A 102 -10.89 1.33 -2.97
N THR A 103 -11.92 1.16 -3.80
CA THR A 103 -12.60 -0.12 -3.96
C THR A 103 -11.69 -1.17 -4.60
N ALA A 104 -10.88 -0.78 -5.58
CA ALA A 104 -9.89 -1.67 -6.17
C ALA A 104 -8.82 -2.10 -5.15
N LEU A 105 -8.35 -1.19 -4.30
CA LEU A 105 -7.44 -1.52 -3.20
C LEU A 105 -8.10 -2.45 -2.17
N ASN A 106 -9.37 -2.24 -1.83
CA ASN A 106 -10.12 -3.12 -0.93
C ASN A 106 -10.27 -4.53 -1.51
N MET A 107 -10.55 -4.66 -2.81
CA MET A 107 -10.57 -5.96 -3.47
C MET A 107 -9.19 -6.61 -3.47
N PHE A 108 -8.11 -5.83 -3.63
CA PHE A 108 -6.74 -6.33 -3.54
C PHE A 108 -6.39 -6.82 -2.12
N THR A 109 -6.83 -6.14 -1.06
CA THR A 109 -6.53 -6.56 0.32
C THR A 109 -7.13 -7.91 0.69
N THR A 110 -8.25 -8.33 0.09
CA THR A 110 -8.79 -9.69 0.27
C THR A 110 -7.79 -10.79 -0.15
N LYS A 111 -6.85 -10.46 -1.03
CA LYS A 111 -5.81 -11.36 -1.55
C LYS A 111 -4.43 -11.10 -0.94
N MET A 112 -4.34 -10.32 0.14
CA MET A 112 -3.05 -9.97 0.77
C MET A 112 -2.25 -11.23 1.14
N ALA A 113 -2.89 -12.26 1.72
CA ALA A 113 -2.23 -13.53 2.02
C ALA A 113 -1.50 -14.15 0.82
N LYS A 114 -2.15 -14.18 -0.35
CA LYS A 114 -1.53 -14.67 -1.60
C LYS A 114 -0.41 -13.73 -2.08
N PHE A 115 -0.60 -12.42 -1.93
CA PHE A 115 0.40 -11.43 -2.29
C PHE A 115 1.68 -11.57 -1.45
N ALA A 116 1.55 -11.69 -0.12
CA ALA A 116 2.66 -11.93 0.79
C ALA A 116 3.43 -13.22 0.42
N GLU A 117 2.72 -14.30 0.09
CA GLU A 117 3.32 -15.55 -0.35
C GLU A 117 4.10 -15.40 -1.67
N LEU A 118 3.60 -14.60 -2.62
CA LEU A 118 4.33 -14.31 -3.86
C LEU A 118 5.60 -13.50 -3.60
N VAL A 119 5.56 -12.50 -2.72
CA VAL A 119 6.72 -11.70 -2.29
C VAL A 119 7.75 -12.60 -1.59
N ARG A 120 7.29 -13.51 -0.72
CA ARG A 120 8.14 -14.50 -0.04
C ARG A 120 8.88 -15.39 -1.04
N ARG A 121 8.16 -15.98 -2.01
CA ARG A 121 8.76 -16.80 -3.07
C ARG A 121 9.71 -16.01 -3.96
N ALA A 122 9.45 -14.71 -4.16
CA ALA A 122 10.38 -13.84 -4.88
C ALA A 122 11.71 -13.71 -4.11
N GLY A 123 11.67 -13.54 -2.80
CA GLY A 123 12.86 -13.57 -1.94
C GLY A 123 13.65 -14.86 -2.09
N GLU A 124 12.98 -16.02 -2.05
CA GLU A 124 13.60 -17.35 -2.21
C GLU A 124 14.23 -17.57 -3.59
N ARG A 125 13.70 -16.91 -4.63
CA ARG A 125 14.25 -16.92 -5.99
C ARG A 125 15.42 -15.96 -6.18
N GLY A 126 15.85 -15.26 -5.12
CA GLY A 126 16.98 -14.34 -5.13
C GLY A 126 16.63 -12.88 -5.45
N HIS A 127 15.35 -12.50 -5.46
CA HIS A 127 14.97 -11.10 -5.52
C HIS A 127 15.30 -10.41 -4.19
N LYS A 128 16.18 -9.42 -4.22
CA LYS A 128 16.61 -8.71 -3.01
C LYS A 128 15.64 -7.62 -2.58
N TRP A 129 15.02 -6.95 -3.55
CA TRP A 129 14.11 -5.82 -3.34
C TRP A 129 12.73 -6.11 -3.92
N CYS A 130 11.70 -5.56 -3.31
CA CYS A 130 10.33 -5.54 -3.80
C CYS A 130 9.87 -4.08 -3.89
N ILE A 131 9.80 -3.51 -5.11
CA ILE A 131 9.43 -2.11 -5.33
C ILE A 131 7.93 -2.05 -5.61
N ILE A 132 7.22 -1.22 -4.85
CA ILE A 132 5.77 -1.09 -4.89
C ILE A 132 5.43 0.34 -5.34
N ASP A 133 4.84 0.47 -6.53
CA ASP A 133 4.27 1.72 -7.03
C ASP A 133 2.84 1.88 -6.51
N THR A 134 2.53 3.05 -5.95
CA THR A 134 1.25 3.33 -5.30
C THR A 134 0.40 4.29 -6.13
N PRO A 135 -0.93 4.35 -5.91
CA PRO A 135 -1.83 5.23 -6.64
C PRO A 135 -1.37 6.69 -6.67
N GLY A 136 -1.67 7.37 -7.79
CA GLY A 136 -1.39 8.79 -7.98
C GLY A 136 -1.83 9.69 -6.81
N GLN A 137 -3.02 9.43 -6.27
CA GLN A 137 -3.61 10.13 -5.12
C GLN A 137 -3.15 9.51 -3.82
N ILE A 138 -2.24 10.19 -3.13
CA ILE A 138 -1.61 9.67 -1.91
C ILE A 138 -2.62 9.41 -0.79
N GLU A 139 -3.65 10.25 -0.64
CA GLU A 139 -4.62 10.13 0.45
C GLU A 139 -5.43 8.84 0.37
N VAL A 140 -5.72 8.39 -0.85
CA VAL A 140 -6.43 7.13 -1.11
C VAL A 140 -5.63 5.93 -0.63
N PHE A 141 -4.30 6.01 -0.62
CA PHE A 141 -3.45 4.95 -0.08
C PHE A 141 -3.17 5.15 1.41
N THR A 142 -2.72 6.33 1.84
CA THR A 142 -2.27 6.53 3.22
C THR A 142 -3.40 6.60 4.24
N TRP A 143 -4.59 7.11 3.86
CA TRP A 143 -5.71 7.28 4.79
C TRP A 143 -6.78 6.21 4.66
N SER A 144 -6.69 5.33 3.65
CA SER A 144 -7.63 4.20 3.54
C SER A 144 -7.27 3.06 4.48
N ALA A 145 -8.30 2.33 4.92
CA ALA A 145 -8.11 1.08 5.66
C ALA A 145 -7.31 0.06 4.85
N SER A 146 -7.57 -0.04 3.53
CA SER A 146 -6.85 -0.96 2.65
C SER A 146 -5.36 -0.66 2.54
N GLY A 147 -4.97 0.60 2.35
CA GLY A 147 -3.55 0.95 2.29
C GLY A 147 -2.82 0.77 3.62
N ASN A 148 -3.49 1.01 4.76
CA ASN A 148 -2.94 0.69 6.08
C ASN A 148 -2.74 -0.82 6.23
N ILE A 149 -3.72 -1.65 5.86
CA ILE A 149 -3.60 -3.12 5.91
C ILE A 149 -2.44 -3.62 5.04
N ILE A 150 -2.27 -3.07 3.83
CA ILE A 150 -1.17 -3.44 2.93
C ILE A 150 0.18 -3.06 3.56
N THR A 151 0.29 -1.84 4.06
CA THR A 151 1.55 -1.30 4.62
C THR A 151 1.93 -2.03 5.90
N GLU A 152 1.01 -2.20 6.85
CA GLU A 152 1.25 -2.92 8.10
C GLU A 152 1.48 -4.41 7.87
N GLY A 153 0.74 -5.03 6.94
CA GLY A 153 0.91 -6.43 6.58
C GLY A 153 2.29 -6.70 6.02
N LEU A 154 2.78 -5.85 5.11
CA LEU A 154 4.14 -5.92 4.59
C LEU A 154 5.19 -5.68 5.69
N ALA A 155 5.00 -4.63 6.51
CA ALA A 155 5.91 -4.28 7.60
C ALA A 155 6.08 -5.40 8.65
N THR A 156 5.05 -6.23 8.84
CA THR A 156 5.09 -7.35 9.80
C THR A 156 5.80 -8.58 9.23
N MET A 157 5.88 -8.71 7.90
CA MET A 157 6.39 -9.90 7.21
C MET A 157 7.80 -9.68 6.64
N PHE A 158 8.09 -8.46 6.19
CA PHE A 158 9.30 -8.11 5.46
C PHE A 158 9.85 -6.74 5.91
N PRO A 159 11.18 -6.53 5.83
CA PRO A 159 11.80 -5.23 5.99
C PRO A 159 11.18 -4.24 5.01
N THR A 160 10.52 -3.21 5.53
CA THR A 160 9.74 -2.27 4.72
C THR A 160 10.25 -0.86 4.92
N ILE A 161 10.48 -0.15 3.82
CA ILE A 161 10.96 1.24 3.78
C ILE A 161 9.99 2.07 2.96
N ILE A 162 9.73 3.29 3.42
CA ILE A 162 8.92 4.25 2.68
C ILE A 162 9.83 5.26 1.98
N VAL A 163 9.61 5.41 0.67
CA VAL A 163 10.26 6.45 -0.13
C VAL A 163 9.21 7.48 -0.52
N TYR A 164 9.30 8.67 0.04
CA TYR A 164 8.42 9.79 -0.26
C TYR A 164 9.02 10.66 -1.37
N VAL A 165 8.44 10.57 -2.56
CA VAL A 165 8.85 11.30 -3.76
C VAL A 165 8.21 12.69 -3.74
N MET A 166 9.04 13.70 -3.54
CA MET A 166 8.67 15.11 -3.53
C MET A 166 9.08 15.80 -4.84
N ASP A 167 8.25 16.70 -5.36
CA ASP A 167 8.59 17.51 -6.54
C ASP A 167 9.35 18.79 -6.11
N VAL A 168 10.62 18.91 -6.51
CA VAL A 168 11.47 20.07 -6.17
C VAL A 168 10.99 21.36 -6.85
N VAL A 169 10.44 21.27 -8.06
CA VAL A 169 10.01 22.45 -8.83
C VAL A 169 8.81 23.12 -8.17
N ARG A 170 7.85 22.31 -7.69
CA ARG A 170 6.67 22.82 -6.96
C ARG A 170 7.00 23.24 -5.54
N SER A 171 7.96 22.57 -4.91
CA SER A 171 8.40 22.89 -3.54
C SER A 171 9.39 24.07 -3.50
N ALA A 172 9.56 24.79 -4.61
CA ALA A 172 10.29 26.05 -4.66
C ALA A 172 9.64 27.17 -3.83
N CYS A 173 8.33 27.08 -3.58
CA CYS A 173 7.60 27.98 -2.71
C CYS A 173 7.71 27.49 -1.25
N PRO A 174 8.29 28.27 -0.32
CA PRO A 174 8.42 27.92 1.09
C PRO A 174 7.11 27.44 1.75
N THR A 175 5.98 28.07 1.43
CA THR A 175 4.66 27.68 1.96
C THR A 175 4.24 26.28 1.47
N THR A 176 4.51 25.98 0.20
CA THR A 176 4.22 24.66 -0.40
C THR A 176 5.17 23.60 0.15
N PHE A 177 6.44 23.95 0.35
CA PHE A 177 7.43 23.09 0.99
C PHE A 177 7.00 22.70 2.41
N MET A 178 6.63 23.68 3.25
CA MET A 178 6.13 23.40 4.61
C MET A 178 4.97 22.41 4.59
N SER A 179 3.98 22.67 3.73
CA SER A 179 2.76 21.86 3.66
C SER A 179 3.08 20.42 3.23
N ASN A 180 3.96 20.26 2.24
CA ASN A 180 4.40 18.94 1.78
C ASN A 180 5.19 18.19 2.85
N MET A 181 6.01 18.91 3.62
CA MET A 181 6.84 18.31 4.64
C MET A 181 6.03 17.93 5.89
N LEU A 182 5.04 18.74 6.29
CA LEU A 182 4.06 18.35 7.31
C LEU A 182 3.28 17.11 6.91
N TYR A 183 2.96 16.98 5.63
CA TYR A 183 2.36 15.77 5.08
C TYR A 183 3.30 14.56 5.22
N ALA A 184 4.58 14.73 4.91
CA ALA A 184 5.60 13.71 5.10
C ALA A 184 5.74 13.31 6.60
N CYS A 185 5.73 14.29 7.51
CA CYS A 185 5.71 14.05 8.96
C CYS A 185 4.53 13.16 9.35
N SER A 186 3.35 13.52 8.87
CA SER A 186 2.11 12.80 9.19
C SER A 186 2.17 11.34 8.74
N ILE A 187 2.77 11.08 7.57
CA ILE A 187 2.97 9.73 7.06
C ILE A 187 4.01 8.97 7.88
N LEU A 188 5.14 9.59 8.25
CA LEU A 188 6.16 8.95 9.10
C LEU A 188 5.55 8.47 10.43
N TYR A 189 4.85 9.36 11.15
CA TYR A 189 4.25 9.02 12.44
C TYR A 189 3.15 7.97 12.33
N LYS A 190 2.39 8.00 11.23
CA LYS A 190 1.32 7.04 10.98
C LYS A 190 1.86 5.65 10.65
N THR A 191 2.89 5.57 9.82
CA THR A 191 3.41 4.30 9.30
C THR A 191 4.45 3.67 10.22
N ARG A 192 5.18 4.49 10.98
CA ARG A 192 6.26 4.06 11.91
C ARG A 192 7.31 3.19 11.21
N LEU A 193 7.66 3.54 9.99
CA LEU A 193 8.66 2.87 9.17
C LEU A 193 9.84 3.81 8.86
N PRO A 194 11.03 3.28 8.54
CA PRO A 194 12.13 4.07 8.02
C PRO A 194 11.68 4.84 6.78
N PHE A 195 12.03 6.12 6.74
CA PHE A 195 11.44 7.07 5.80
C PHE A 195 12.54 7.87 5.09
N LEU A 196 12.48 7.85 3.77
CA LEU A 196 13.40 8.54 2.88
C LEU A 196 12.65 9.59 2.06
N VAL A 197 13.10 10.84 2.09
CA VAL A 197 12.57 11.88 1.20
C VAL A 197 13.41 11.91 -0.08
N ALA A 198 12.82 11.48 -1.20
CA ALA A 198 13.41 11.56 -2.52
C ALA A 198 12.97 12.86 -3.21
N LEU A 199 13.87 13.83 -3.29
CA LEU A 199 13.68 15.11 -3.95
C LEU A 199 13.82 14.92 -5.47
N ASN A 200 12.70 14.77 -6.17
CA ASN A 200 12.67 14.46 -7.60
C ASN A 200 12.68 15.71 -8.48
N LYS A 201 13.08 15.52 -9.74
CA LYS A 201 13.15 16.53 -10.81
C LYS A 201 14.30 17.53 -10.65
N ILE A 202 15.43 17.07 -10.10
CA ILE A 202 16.66 17.88 -10.00
C ILE A 202 17.21 18.32 -11.36
N ASP A 203 16.77 17.69 -12.46
CA ASP A 203 17.08 18.11 -13.83
C ASP A 203 16.44 19.46 -14.22
N LEU A 204 15.38 19.88 -13.51
CA LEU A 204 14.70 21.14 -13.76
C LEU A 204 15.11 22.24 -12.77
N LYS A 205 15.27 21.89 -11.49
CA LYS A 205 15.69 22.82 -10.45
C LYS A 205 16.58 22.09 -9.45
N ASP A 206 17.71 22.67 -9.11
CA ASP A 206 18.65 22.10 -8.15
C ASP A 206 18.02 21.91 -6.76
N CYS A 207 18.40 20.86 -6.02
CA CYS A 207 17.82 20.54 -4.72
C CYS A 207 18.54 21.19 -3.53
N SER A 208 19.67 21.89 -3.75
CA SER A 208 20.49 22.45 -2.67
C SER A 208 19.71 23.40 -1.76
N PHE A 209 18.79 24.22 -2.32
CA PHE A 209 17.96 25.12 -1.52
C PHE A 209 17.04 24.39 -0.54
N VAL A 210 16.56 23.19 -0.90
CA VAL A 210 15.71 22.38 -0.01
C VAL A 210 16.55 21.79 1.12
N GLN A 211 17.76 21.33 0.79
CA GLN A 211 18.70 20.82 1.78
C GLN A 211 19.11 21.92 2.75
N GLU A 212 19.41 23.11 2.24
CA GLU A 212 19.67 24.31 3.04
C GLU A 212 18.50 24.63 3.97
N TRP A 213 17.25 24.64 3.48
CA TRP A 213 16.08 24.89 4.35
C TRP A 213 15.82 23.82 5.41
N MET A 214 16.33 22.60 5.21
CA MET A 214 16.21 21.52 6.20
C MET A 214 17.33 21.56 7.24
N THR A 215 18.50 22.12 6.90
CA THR A 215 19.66 22.22 7.81
C THR A 215 19.79 23.58 8.47
N ASP A 216 19.39 24.63 7.77
CA ASP A 216 19.49 26.02 8.17
C ASP A 216 18.09 26.62 8.25
N PHE A 217 17.64 26.71 9.49
CA PHE A 217 16.37 27.27 9.87
C PHE A 217 16.25 28.78 9.59
N GLU A 218 17.34 29.54 9.74
CA GLU A 218 17.33 30.99 9.53
C GLU A 218 17.13 31.30 8.04
N ALA A 219 17.84 30.56 7.18
CA ALA A 219 17.65 30.65 5.73
C ALA A 219 16.20 30.35 5.30
N TYR A 220 15.55 29.39 5.98
CA TYR A 220 14.14 29.10 5.72
C TYR A 220 13.19 30.21 6.23
N GLN A 221 13.45 30.78 7.40
CA GLN A 221 12.67 31.92 7.92
C GLN A 221 12.77 33.13 7.00
N ASP A 222 13.97 33.47 6.55
CA ASP A 222 14.21 34.59 5.64
C ASP A 222 13.45 34.42 4.32
N ALA A 223 13.44 33.20 3.78
CA ALA A 223 12.68 32.87 2.57
C ALA A 223 11.17 33.02 2.76
N LEU A 224 10.66 32.71 3.96
CA LEU A 224 9.24 32.88 4.31
C LEU A 224 8.86 34.34 4.52
N GLU A 225 9.71 35.15 5.15
CA GLU A 225 9.44 36.57 5.35
C GLU A 225 9.38 37.35 4.02
N GLN A 226 10.12 36.87 3.01
CA GLN A 226 10.02 37.39 1.64
C GLN A 226 8.69 37.06 0.97
N GLU A 227 8.04 35.94 1.33
CA GLU A 227 6.66 35.66 0.91
C GLU A 227 5.68 36.49 1.76
N GLN A 228 5.09 37.55 1.18
CA GLN A 228 4.05 38.36 1.83
C GLN A 228 2.71 37.61 1.96
N SER A 229 2.70 36.49 2.68
CA SER A 229 1.50 35.68 2.95
C SER A 229 1.07 35.80 4.41
N PHE A 230 -0.25 35.84 4.64
CA PHE A 230 -0.84 35.92 5.99
C PHE A 230 -0.47 34.73 6.89
N VAL A 231 0.06 33.65 6.32
CA VAL A 231 0.42 32.39 6.99
C VAL A 231 1.72 32.50 7.82
N ASN A 232 2.45 33.62 7.74
CA ASN A 232 3.79 33.74 8.31
C ASN A 232 3.87 33.52 9.84
N ASN A 233 2.85 33.90 10.62
CA ASN A 233 2.85 33.65 12.07
C ASN A 233 2.69 32.16 12.44
N LEU A 234 1.79 31.45 11.75
CA LEU A 234 1.61 30.00 11.97
C LEU A 234 2.86 29.27 11.51
N THR A 235 3.36 29.59 10.32
CA THR A 235 4.56 28.98 9.77
C THR A 235 5.76 29.17 10.70
N ARG A 236 5.95 30.36 11.29
CA ARG A 236 7.05 30.62 12.24
C ARG A 236 6.97 29.76 13.50
N THR A 237 5.76 29.45 13.95
CA THR A 237 5.55 28.59 15.14
C THR A 237 5.77 27.11 14.79
N MET A 238 5.25 26.69 13.64
CA MET A 238 5.41 25.32 13.15
C MET A 238 6.85 25.02 12.74
N SER A 239 7.57 25.99 12.20
CA SER A 239 8.93 25.79 11.71
C SER A 239 9.89 25.38 12.84
N LEU A 240 9.79 25.97 14.03
CA LEU A 240 10.57 25.55 15.21
C LEU A 240 10.32 24.09 15.60
N THR A 241 9.08 23.63 15.47
CA THR A 241 8.73 22.23 15.77
C THR A 241 9.26 21.30 14.67
N LEU A 242 9.28 21.78 13.43
CA LEU A 242 9.72 21.02 12.27
C LEU A 242 11.25 20.87 12.18
N ASP A 243 12.02 21.77 12.78
CA ASP A 243 13.48 21.73 12.80
C ASP A 243 14.01 20.42 13.41
N THR A 244 13.53 20.07 14.61
CA THR A 244 13.84 18.79 15.27
C THR A 244 13.45 17.55 14.45
N PHE A 245 12.48 17.71 13.55
CA PHE A 245 12.06 16.63 12.66
C PHE A 245 12.95 16.54 11.42
N TYR A 246 13.40 17.67 10.87
CA TYR A 246 14.27 17.72 9.68
C TYR A 246 15.65 17.14 9.94
N GLU A 247 16.20 17.33 11.14
CA GLU A 247 17.51 16.75 11.52
C GLU A 247 17.58 15.22 11.36
N ASN A 248 16.45 14.54 11.60
CA ASN A 248 16.38 13.08 11.56
C ASN A 248 15.96 12.54 10.18
N LEU A 249 15.58 13.40 9.25
CA LEU A 249 15.13 12.97 7.92
C LEU A 249 16.30 12.76 6.97
N THR A 250 16.39 11.55 6.43
CA THR A 250 17.28 11.29 5.29
C THR A 250 16.67 11.84 4.01
N THR A 251 17.43 12.68 3.30
CA THR A 251 17.00 13.29 2.04
C THR A 251 17.99 13.01 0.93
N CYS A 252 17.48 12.81 -0.29
CA CYS A 252 18.32 12.53 -1.46
C CYS A 252 17.74 13.19 -2.71
N GLY A 253 18.58 13.95 -3.43
CA GLY A 253 18.26 14.54 -4.72
C GLY A 253 18.34 13.51 -5.84
N VAL A 254 17.26 13.36 -6.61
CA VAL A 254 17.16 12.42 -7.73
C VAL A 254 16.51 13.05 -8.95
N SER A 255 16.93 12.64 -10.14
CA SER A 255 16.17 12.89 -11.36
C SER A 255 15.71 11.57 -11.94
N ALA A 256 14.41 11.31 -11.85
CA ALA A 256 13.81 10.14 -12.47
C ALA A 256 14.00 10.12 -14.01
N LYS A 257 14.22 11.26 -14.67
CA LYS A 257 14.38 11.31 -16.13
C LYS A 257 15.82 11.03 -16.58
N THR A 258 16.80 11.58 -15.88
CA THR A 258 18.22 11.47 -16.29
C THR A 258 18.97 10.38 -15.55
N GLY A 259 18.43 9.86 -14.44
CA GLY A 259 19.08 8.84 -13.62
C GLY A 259 20.11 9.40 -12.63
N VAL A 260 20.28 10.73 -12.56
CA VAL A 260 21.20 11.37 -11.62
C VAL A 260 20.70 11.18 -10.19
N GLY A 261 21.62 10.88 -9.25
CA GLY A 261 21.33 10.72 -7.83
C GLY A 261 20.96 9.31 -7.38
N PHE A 262 20.62 8.39 -8.29
CA PHE A 262 20.20 7.03 -7.92
C PHE A 262 21.28 6.20 -7.21
N ALA A 263 22.57 6.43 -7.51
CA ALA A 263 23.65 5.75 -6.80
C ALA A 263 23.71 6.14 -5.31
N GLN A 264 23.48 7.42 -5.00
CA GLN A 264 23.40 7.91 -3.62
C GLN A 264 22.11 7.40 -2.96
N LEU A 265 20.99 7.43 -3.67
CA LEU A 265 19.71 6.90 -3.20
C LEU A 265 19.83 5.43 -2.77
N ILE A 266 20.44 4.58 -3.59
CA ILE A 266 20.65 3.16 -3.28
C ILE A 266 21.49 2.99 -2.00
N LYS A 267 22.53 3.82 -1.81
CA LYS A 267 23.34 3.82 -0.59
C LYS A 267 22.50 4.20 0.65
N HIS A 268 21.66 5.23 0.54
CA HIS A 268 20.75 5.61 1.63
C HIS A 268 19.71 4.53 1.92
N LEU A 269 19.14 3.88 0.89
CA LEU A 269 18.23 2.76 1.07
C LEU A 269 18.89 1.61 1.83
N LEU A 270 20.14 1.25 1.50
CA LEU A 270 20.88 0.22 2.23
C LEU A 270 21.12 0.61 3.70
N ASN A 271 21.41 1.87 3.99
CA ASN A 271 21.54 2.34 5.37
C ASN A 271 20.21 2.25 6.13
N LEU A 272 19.10 2.57 5.48
CA LEU A 272 17.75 2.46 6.08
C LEU A 272 17.34 1.01 6.34
N VAL A 273 17.84 0.04 5.57
CA VAL A 273 17.66 -1.39 5.88
C VAL A 273 18.35 -1.74 7.20
N VAL A 274 19.59 -1.26 7.39
CA VAL A 274 20.32 -1.48 8.64
C VAL A 274 19.63 -0.81 9.83
N GLU A 275 19.10 0.39 9.62
CA GLU A 275 18.28 1.10 10.63
C GLU A 275 16.99 0.34 10.96
N TYR A 276 16.30 -0.19 9.94
CA TYR A 276 15.11 -1.02 10.10
C TYR A 276 15.39 -2.22 11.01
N ASP A 277 16.46 -2.96 10.72
CA ASP A 277 16.81 -4.17 11.47
C ASP A 277 17.17 -3.88 12.94
N LYS A 278 17.76 -2.71 13.20
CA LYS A 278 18.20 -2.32 14.54
C LYS A 278 17.07 -1.76 15.40
N ASP A 279 16.32 -0.80 14.86
CA ASP A 279 15.43 0.03 15.67
C ASP A 279 13.95 -0.33 15.46
N TYR A 280 13.56 -0.77 14.25
CA TYR A 280 12.15 -1.01 13.89
C TYR A 280 11.72 -2.47 14.04
N ARG A 281 12.57 -3.42 13.61
CA ARG A 281 12.32 -4.87 13.72
C ARG A 281 11.87 -5.32 15.12
N PRO A 282 12.54 -4.95 16.23
CA PRO A 282 12.11 -5.38 17.57
C PRO A 282 10.74 -4.83 17.97
N VAL A 283 10.39 -3.63 17.50
CA VAL A 283 9.08 -3.01 17.76
C VAL A 283 7.97 -3.80 17.06
N TYR A 284 8.17 -4.14 15.78
CA TYR A 284 7.20 -4.93 15.02
C TYR A 284 7.08 -6.37 15.54
N GLU A 285 8.18 -7.00 15.95
CA GLU A 285 8.14 -8.33 16.58
C GLU A 285 7.37 -8.30 17.90
N LYS A 286 7.58 -7.28 18.73
CA LYS A 286 6.81 -7.11 19.97
C LYS A 286 5.31 -6.90 19.70
N MET A 287 4.96 -5.96 18.82
CA MET A 287 3.57 -5.71 18.43
C MET A 287 2.90 -6.97 17.86
N ARG A 288 3.65 -7.78 17.12
CA ARG A 288 3.15 -9.05 16.60
C ARG A 288 2.87 -10.06 17.72
N THR A 289 3.78 -10.21 18.68
CA THR A 289 3.55 -11.12 19.82
C THR A 289 2.34 -10.70 20.64
N GLU A 290 2.12 -9.40 20.83
CA GLU A 290 0.93 -8.85 21.50
C GLU A 290 -0.34 -9.18 20.71
N ARG A 291 -0.37 -8.92 19.39
CA ARG A 291 -1.52 -9.26 18.54
C ARG A 291 -1.82 -10.77 18.51
N LEU A 292 -0.80 -11.61 18.50
CA LEU A 292 -0.99 -13.07 18.57
C LEU A 292 -1.51 -13.52 19.94
N ALA A 293 -1.06 -12.89 21.02
CA ALA A 293 -1.58 -13.15 22.36
C ALA A 293 -3.05 -12.71 22.50
N GLU A 294 -3.43 -11.58 21.92
CA GLU A 294 -4.83 -11.11 21.86
C GLU A 294 -5.72 -12.03 21.01
N GLN A 295 -5.21 -12.58 19.91
CA GLN A 295 -5.95 -13.53 19.07
C GLN A 295 -6.04 -14.95 19.67
N GLN A 296 -5.08 -15.32 20.52
CA GLN A 296 -5.10 -16.58 21.28
C GLN A 296 -5.92 -16.49 22.56
N GLN A 297 -6.25 -15.26 23.03
CA GLN A 297 -7.30 -15.10 24.00
C GLN A 297 -8.62 -15.47 23.32
N PRO A 298 -9.38 -16.45 23.85
CA PRO A 298 -10.69 -16.74 23.31
C PRO A 298 -11.53 -15.46 23.35
N PRO A 299 -12.42 -15.21 22.37
CA PRO A 299 -13.38 -14.13 22.49
C PRO A 299 -14.05 -14.33 23.85
N ALA A 300 -13.98 -13.33 24.73
CA ALA A 300 -14.56 -13.42 26.06
C ALA A 300 -15.99 -13.94 25.89
N SER A 301 -16.20 -15.19 26.29
CA SER A 301 -17.50 -15.81 26.29
C SER A 301 -18.30 -15.03 27.33
N ASN A 302 -19.03 -14.02 26.87
CA ASN A 302 -20.11 -13.43 27.64
C ASN A 302 -21.28 -14.42 27.68
N THR A 303 -21.01 -15.61 28.21
CA THR A 303 -21.98 -16.67 28.43
C THR A 303 -21.69 -17.26 29.79
N ASP A 304 -22.36 -16.69 30.79
CA ASP A 304 -22.68 -17.45 31.98
C ASP A 304 -23.80 -18.44 31.60
N GLU A 305 -23.73 -19.69 32.08
CA GLU A 305 -24.73 -20.75 31.84
C GLU A 305 -26.12 -20.49 32.47
N ALA A 306 -26.40 -19.27 32.93
CA ALA A 306 -27.70 -18.84 33.38
C ALA A 306 -27.94 -17.43 32.83
N GLY A 307 -28.90 -17.28 31.91
CA GLY A 307 -29.15 -16.04 31.16
C GLY A 307 -29.52 -14.83 32.00
N SER A 308 -28.55 -14.21 32.67
CA SER A 308 -28.66 -12.92 33.32
C SER A 308 -27.53 -12.00 32.85
N VAL A 309 -27.93 -10.82 32.36
CA VAL A 309 -27.03 -9.79 31.80
C VAL A 309 -26.13 -9.25 32.90
N ILE A 310 -24.81 -9.44 32.79
CA ILE A 310 -23.84 -8.76 33.65
C ILE A 310 -23.69 -7.32 33.16
N GLN A 311 -24.02 -6.38 34.03
CA GLN A 311 -23.85 -4.96 33.81
C GLN A 311 -22.35 -4.61 33.90
N LEU A 312 -21.75 -4.18 32.78
CA LEU A 312 -20.39 -3.64 32.77
C LEU A 312 -20.34 -2.43 33.71
N GLY A 313 -19.50 -2.50 34.74
CA GLY A 313 -19.33 -1.49 35.78
C GLY A 313 -18.78 -0.16 35.27
N LEU A 314 -19.62 0.62 34.63
CA LEU A 314 -19.50 2.08 34.51
C LEU A 314 -20.68 2.67 35.27
N ASP A 315 -20.42 3.05 36.52
CA ASP A 315 -21.36 3.67 37.46
C ASP A 315 -21.67 5.12 37.01
N LEU A 316 -22.28 5.27 35.84
CA LEU A 316 -22.87 6.52 35.37
C LEU A 316 -24.33 6.52 35.81
N LYS A 317 -24.60 7.15 36.95
CA LYS A 317 -25.96 7.50 37.35
C LYS A 317 -26.47 8.59 36.42
N ASP A 318 -27.46 8.26 35.60
CA ASP A 318 -28.25 9.25 34.87
C ASP A 318 -28.87 10.25 35.85
N PRO A 319 -28.76 11.58 35.63
CA PRO A 319 -29.38 12.56 36.50
C PRO A 319 -30.90 12.51 36.35
N THR A 320 -31.60 12.62 37.48
CA THR A 320 -33.07 12.64 37.57
C THR A 320 -33.70 13.78 36.77
N PRO A 321 -34.89 13.59 36.18
CA PRO A 321 -35.49 14.55 35.28
C PRO A 321 -36.06 15.74 36.07
N ASN A 322 -35.39 16.88 36.02
CA ASN A 322 -35.98 18.15 36.42
C ASN A 322 -36.59 18.83 35.19
N GLN A 323 -37.89 19.13 35.29
CA GLN A 323 -38.61 20.03 34.39
C GLN A 323 -37.89 21.38 34.35
N ASN A 324 -37.26 21.72 33.23
CA ASN A 324 -37.31 23.04 32.59
C ASN A 324 -36.46 23.07 31.31
N ASP A 325 -36.96 23.86 30.37
CA ASP A 325 -36.56 24.06 28.98
C ASP A 325 -35.06 24.24 28.69
N ASN A 326 -34.73 23.90 27.43
CA ASN A 326 -33.53 24.21 26.64
C ASN A 326 -32.24 23.41 26.86
N SER A 327 -32.19 22.20 26.25
CA SER A 327 -30.91 21.61 25.80
C SER A 327 -30.95 21.30 24.31
N VAL A 328 -29.99 21.88 23.58
CA VAL A 328 -29.75 21.69 22.16
C VAL A 328 -29.24 20.28 21.94
N PHE A 329 -29.99 19.46 21.20
CA PHE A 329 -29.54 18.13 20.76
C PHE A 329 -28.62 18.28 19.52
N LEU A 330 -27.35 17.89 19.67
CA LEU A 330 -26.45 17.62 18.55
C LEU A 330 -26.82 16.24 17.96
N MET A 331 -27.68 16.23 16.94
CA MET A 331 -27.95 15.02 16.15
C MET A 331 -26.88 14.84 15.07
N ALA A 332 -26.37 13.62 14.93
CA ALA A 332 -25.58 13.21 13.76
C ALA A 332 -26.48 13.25 12.50
N PRO A 333 -25.95 13.65 11.33
CA PRO A 333 -26.75 13.73 10.11
C PRO A 333 -27.02 12.32 9.59
N GLY A 334 -28.24 11.83 9.78
CA GLY A 334 -28.67 10.53 9.25
C GLY A 334 -29.99 9.97 9.78
N LEU A 335 -30.56 10.52 10.85
CA LEU A 335 -31.81 10.01 11.43
C LEU A 335 -32.86 11.13 11.49
N VAL A 336 -33.52 11.38 10.35
CA VAL A 336 -34.82 12.06 10.31
C VAL A 336 -35.87 10.98 10.02
N PRO A 337 -36.85 10.73 10.90
CA PRO A 337 -37.90 9.77 10.60
C PRO A 337 -38.90 10.43 9.63
N GLN A 338 -38.99 9.89 8.41
CA GLN A 338 -40.13 10.15 7.53
C GLN A 338 -41.20 9.08 7.78
N ASN A 339 -42.35 9.51 8.29
CA ASN A 339 -43.57 8.72 8.32
C ASN A 339 -44.21 8.72 6.93
N VAL A 340 -44.19 7.60 6.21
CA VAL A 340 -45.13 7.32 5.10
C VAL A 340 -45.44 5.81 5.04
N GLU A 341 -46.70 5.52 5.35
CA GLU A 341 -47.65 4.48 4.90
C GLU A 341 -47.21 3.07 4.42
N GLN A 342 -48.04 2.11 4.85
CA GLN A 342 -48.03 0.67 4.56
C GLN A 342 -48.29 0.32 3.09
N ASN A 343 -47.45 -0.56 2.55
CA ASN A 343 -47.74 -1.78 1.77
C ASN A 343 -46.65 -1.97 0.72
N ASP A 344 -45.84 -3.02 0.88
CA ASP A 344 -45.59 -4.01 -0.17
C ASP A 344 -44.68 -5.11 0.41
N THR A 345 -45.18 -6.34 0.37
CA THR A 345 -44.43 -7.57 0.59
C THR A 345 -43.50 -7.79 -0.61
N GLU A 346 -42.19 -7.72 -0.41
CA GLU A 346 -41.20 -8.21 -1.38
C GLU A 346 -40.57 -9.49 -0.85
N ASP A 347 -40.78 -10.57 -1.60
CA ASP A 347 -40.25 -11.90 -1.39
C ASP A 347 -38.71 -11.91 -1.45
N MET A 348 -38.09 -12.71 -0.58
CA MET A 348 -36.66 -13.04 -0.66
C MET A 348 -36.38 -13.84 -1.93
N GLU A 349 -35.88 -13.18 -2.98
CA GLU A 349 -35.30 -13.88 -4.14
C GLU A 349 -33.94 -14.48 -3.77
N ASP A 350 -33.89 -15.80 -3.86
CA ASP A 350 -32.72 -16.66 -3.72
C ASP A 350 -31.66 -16.37 -4.79
N ASP A 351 -30.39 -16.34 -4.38
CA ASP A 351 -29.29 -15.66 -5.06
C ASP A 351 -28.71 -16.50 -6.22
N GLY A 352 -29.38 -16.52 -7.37
CA GLY A 352 -28.93 -17.23 -8.59
C GLY A 352 -27.68 -16.66 -9.28
N LYS A 353 -27.00 -15.66 -8.70
CA LYS A 353 -25.82 -14.99 -9.29
C LYS A 353 -24.51 -15.70 -8.98
N THR A 354 -24.39 -16.39 -7.86
CA THR A 354 -23.16 -17.09 -7.46
C THR A 354 -22.87 -18.28 -8.38
N ASP A 355 -23.92 -18.99 -8.82
CA ASP A 355 -23.81 -20.14 -9.72
C ASP A 355 -23.38 -19.74 -11.15
N LEU A 356 -23.82 -18.57 -11.62
CA LEU A 356 -23.45 -18.06 -12.95
C LEU A 356 -21.98 -17.65 -13.02
N GLU A 357 -21.43 -17.12 -11.93
CA GLU A 357 -20.02 -16.75 -11.80
C GLU A 357 -19.11 -17.99 -11.79
N GLU A 358 -19.51 -19.05 -11.10
CA GLU A 358 -18.79 -20.33 -11.08
C GLU A 358 -18.80 -21.02 -12.45
N GLN A 359 -19.94 -21.02 -13.16
CA GLN A 359 -20.05 -21.61 -14.50
C GLN A 359 -19.21 -20.86 -15.54
N ASN A 360 -19.18 -19.52 -15.46
CA ASN A 360 -18.34 -18.70 -16.33
C ASN A 360 -16.84 -18.93 -16.06
N PHE A 361 -16.46 -19.11 -14.80
CA PHE A 361 -15.08 -19.41 -14.44
C PHE A 361 -14.64 -20.81 -14.90
N GLN A 362 -15.49 -21.83 -14.75
CA GLN A 362 -15.19 -23.18 -15.24
C GLN A 362 -15.05 -23.24 -16.76
N THR A 363 -15.92 -22.53 -17.49
CA THR A 363 -15.87 -22.42 -18.95
C THR A 363 -14.56 -21.72 -19.40
N PHE A 364 -14.12 -20.71 -18.66
CA PHE A 364 -12.86 -20.02 -18.91
C PHE A 364 -11.63 -20.93 -18.69
N VAL A 365 -11.60 -21.70 -17.61
CA VAL A 365 -10.52 -22.65 -17.33
C VAL A 365 -10.44 -23.72 -18.41
N HIS A 366 -11.58 -24.25 -18.85
CA HIS A 366 -11.64 -25.27 -19.90
C HIS A 366 -11.09 -24.74 -21.24
N ASN A 367 -11.46 -23.51 -21.63
CA ASN A 367 -10.96 -22.87 -22.86
C ASN A 367 -9.45 -22.56 -22.83
N ARG A 368 -8.89 -22.29 -21.66
CA ARG A 368 -7.45 -22.01 -21.51
C ARG A 368 -6.64 -23.30 -21.54
N MET A 369 -7.15 -24.37 -20.93
CA MET A 369 -6.53 -25.71 -20.97
C MET A 369 -6.50 -26.26 -22.40
N SER A 370 -7.62 -26.15 -23.14
CA SER A 370 -7.69 -26.59 -24.55
C SER A 370 -6.78 -25.76 -25.47
N SER A 371 -6.70 -24.45 -25.23
CA SER A 371 -5.80 -23.57 -26.00
C SER A 371 -4.31 -23.84 -25.72
N GLN A 372 -3.96 -24.21 -24.49
CA GLN A 372 -2.59 -24.60 -24.14
C GLN A 372 -2.22 -25.99 -24.67
N GLN A 373 -3.15 -26.95 -24.64
CA GLN A 373 -2.96 -28.26 -25.28
C GLN A 373 -2.77 -28.11 -26.79
N ASN A 374 -3.61 -27.34 -27.47
CA ASN A 374 -3.47 -27.10 -28.91
C ASN A 374 -2.15 -26.41 -29.28
N LYS A 375 -1.63 -25.49 -28.45
CA LYS A 375 -0.31 -24.88 -28.65
C LYS A 375 0.82 -25.88 -28.42
N ARG A 376 0.69 -26.75 -27.41
CA ARG A 376 1.68 -27.79 -27.11
C ARG A 376 1.73 -28.86 -28.19
N ASP A 377 0.58 -29.26 -28.74
CA ASP A 377 0.49 -30.26 -29.80
C ASP A 377 1.04 -29.73 -31.13
N LYS A 378 0.81 -28.44 -31.44
CA LYS A 378 1.45 -27.78 -32.60
C LYS A 378 2.97 -27.72 -32.49
N LEU A 379 3.49 -27.36 -31.32
CA LEU A 379 4.94 -27.34 -31.06
C LEU A 379 5.57 -28.74 -31.15
N ILE A 380 4.85 -29.78 -30.74
CA ILE A 380 5.30 -31.17 -30.86
C ILE A 380 5.28 -31.63 -32.32
N GLN A 381 4.27 -31.25 -33.11
CA GLN A 381 4.22 -31.54 -34.55
C GLN A 381 5.34 -30.82 -35.33
N GLU A 382 5.63 -29.56 -35.02
CA GLU A 382 6.72 -28.79 -35.64
C GLU A 382 8.10 -29.38 -35.30
N GLN A 383 8.28 -29.89 -34.07
CA GLN A 383 9.51 -30.57 -33.66
C GLN A 383 9.67 -31.99 -34.26
N GLN A 384 8.58 -32.64 -34.67
CA GLN A 384 8.64 -33.93 -35.36
C GLN A 384 8.91 -33.77 -36.87
N GLN A 385 8.39 -32.70 -37.48
CA GLN A 385 8.68 -32.39 -38.88
C GLN A 385 10.14 -31.94 -39.10
N SER A 386 10.74 -31.21 -38.16
CA SER A 386 12.15 -30.79 -38.25
C SER A 386 13.19 -31.90 -38.02
N LYS A 387 12.77 -33.07 -37.53
CA LYS A 387 13.65 -34.25 -37.37
C LYS A 387 13.59 -35.24 -38.53
N THR A 388 12.71 -35.01 -39.51
CA THR A 388 12.50 -35.91 -40.66
C THR A 388 12.96 -35.30 -41.99
N THR A 389 13.56 -34.11 -41.94
CA THR A 389 14.33 -33.48 -43.05
C THR A 389 15.77 -33.36 -42.60
#